data_AF-A0A940ZKQ9-F1
#
_entry.id   AF-A0A940ZKQ9-F1
#
_cell.length_a   1.000
_cell.length_b   1.000
_cell.length_c   1.000
_cell.angle_alpha   90.00
_cell.angle_beta   90.00
_cell.angle_gamma   90.00
#
_symmetry.space_group_name_H-M   'P 1'
#
loop_
_entity.id
_entity.type
_entity.pdbx_description
1 polymer ?
#
loop_
_entity_poly.entity_id
_entity_poly.type
_entity_poly.pdbx_seq_one_letter_code
_entity_poly.pdbx_strand_id
1 'polypeptide(L)'
;MATRVSILISLAAVLLSALTALAAPVDEAEPLRAVYDLNWQVRYFLRGNTLYNLDWQVQYYLRNDSIFDRRWIKRYYVKDNELYDWDWQLRYYIREYEALRETKNEAIHPEK
;
A
#
# COMPACT_ATOMS: atom_id res chain seq x y z
N MET A 1 -29.66 59.40 13.23
CA MET A 1 -30.05 58.45 12.16
C MET A 1 -28.86 58.24 11.25
N ALA A 2 -28.39 57.07 10.85
CA ALA A 2 -28.47 55.69 11.32
C ALA A 2 -27.57 54.95 10.34
N THR A 3 -26.26 54.87 10.58
CA THR A 3 -25.36 54.33 9.54
C THR A 3 -24.02 53.79 10.04
N ARG A 4 -23.91 53.17 11.23
CA ARG A 4 -22.60 52.62 11.68
C ARG A 4 -22.66 51.32 12.51
N VAL A 5 -23.67 50.47 12.34
CA VAL A 5 -23.78 49.21 13.13
C VAL A 5 -23.67 47.94 12.28
N SER A 6 -23.64 48.03 10.94
CA SER A 6 -23.72 46.82 10.09
C SER A 6 -22.38 46.20 9.67
N ILE A 7 -21.24 46.67 10.18
CA ILE A 7 -19.90 46.21 9.74
C ILE A 7 -19.09 45.67 10.92
N LEU A 8 -19.67 44.90 11.82
CA LEU A 8 -18.89 44.22 12.87
C LEU A 8 -19.25 42.75 13.09
N ILE A 9 -20.30 42.24 12.45
CA ILE A 9 -20.76 40.84 12.68
C ILE A 9 -20.23 39.88 11.60
N SER A 10 -19.77 40.36 10.44
CA SER A 10 -19.42 39.49 9.32
C SER A 10 -18.00 38.91 9.35
N LEU A 11 -17.10 39.39 10.21
CA LEU A 11 -15.68 38.97 10.16
C LEU A 11 -15.36 37.77 11.08
N ALA A 12 -16.14 37.53 12.13
CA ALA A 12 -15.92 36.41 13.05
C ALA A 12 -16.38 35.05 12.46
N ALA A 13 -17.34 35.05 11.52
CA ALA A 13 -17.86 33.83 10.91
C ALA A 13 -16.94 33.26 9.80
N VAL A 14 -16.13 34.12 9.16
CA VAL A 14 -15.23 33.73 8.06
C VAL A 14 -13.93 33.10 8.59
N LEU A 15 -13.49 33.50 9.79
CA LEU A 15 -12.27 32.94 10.39
C LEU A 15 -12.48 31.56 11.03
N LEU A 16 -13.72 31.18 11.38
CA LEU A 16 -14.01 29.85 11.93
C LEU A 16 -14.22 28.77 10.86
N SER A 17 -14.55 29.16 9.62
CA SER A 17 -14.76 28.24 8.50
C SER A 17 -13.48 27.92 7.71
N ALA A 18 -12.37 28.64 7.96
CA ALA A 18 -11.08 28.37 7.34
C ALA A 18 -10.25 27.28 8.06
N LEU A 19 -10.63 26.86 9.28
CA LEU A 19 -9.83 25.94 10.09
C LEU A 19 -10.14 24.45 9.85
N THR A 20 -11.18 24.12 9.06
CA THR A 20 -11.54 22.73 8.75
C THR A 20 -10.99 22.21 7.42
N ALA A 21 -10.29 23.04 6.64
CA ALA A 21 -9.81 22.65 5.30
C ALA A 21 -8.45 21.95 5.29
N LEU A 22 -7.73 21.88 6.42
CA LEU A 22 -6.39 21.30 6.51
C LEU A 22 -6.35 20.00 7.31
N ALA A 23 -7.31 19.13 7.04
CA ALA A 23 -7.26 17.72 7.42
C ALA A 23 -7.64 16.89 6.19
N ALA A 24 -7.01 17.16 5.04
CA ALA A 24 -6.94 16.14 4.02
C ALA A 24 -6.19 14.96 4.67
N PRO A 25 -6.75 13.73 4.67
CA PRO A 25 -5.97 12.58 5.08
C PRO A 25 -4.70 12.59 4.22
N VAL A 26 -3.54 12.62 4.87
CA VAL A 26 -2.30 12.19 4.23
C VAL A 26 -2.61 10.80 3.73
N ASP A 27 -2.72 10.68 2.41
CA ASP A 27 -2.91 9.41 1.72
C ASP A 27 -1.62 8.62 1.96
N GLU A 28 -1.57 7.90 3.09
CA GLU A 28 -0.45 7.04 3.45
C GLU A 28 -0.34 6.03 2.31
N ALA A 29 0.71 6.20 1.49
CA ALA A 29 0.94 5.34 0.36
C ALA A 29 0.92 3.88 0.82
N GLU A 30 -0.06 3.11 0.32
CA GLU A 30 -0.22 1.70 0.70
C GLU A 30 1.14 0.99 0.65
N PRO A 31 1.53 0.29 1.72
CA PRO A 31 2.84 -0.32 1.80
C PRO A 31 3.01 -1.32 0.64
N LEU A 32 4.15 -1.22 -0.03
CA LEU A 32 4.49 -2.16 -1.11
C LEU A 32 4.52 -3.57 -0.52
N ARG A 33 3.83 -4.51 -1.16
CA ARG A 33 3.87 -5.93 -0.76
C ARG A 33 4.77 -6.71 -1.71
N ALA A 34 5.34 -7.80 -1.21
CA ALA A 34 6.15 -8.73 -1.98
C ALA A 34 5.64 -10.16 -1.80
N VAL A 35 5.83 -10.97 -2.84
CA VAL A 35 5.57 -12.40 -2.86
C VAL A 35 6.91 -13.10 -2.73
N TYR A 36 7.08 -13.80 -1.62
CA TYR A 36 8.28 -14.56 -1.27
C TYR A 36 8.07 -16.03 -1.57
N ASP A 37 9.09 -16.70 -2.08
CA ASP A 37 9.09 -18.17 -2.11
C ASP A 37 9.27 -18.75 -0.70
N LEU A 38 9.27 -20.08 -0.63
CA LEU A 38 9.45 -20.81 0.64
C LEU A 38 10.82 -20.59 1.29
N ASN A 39 11.79 -20.04 0.56
CA ASN A 39 13.13 -19.69 1.04
C ASN A 39 13.25 -18.19 1.34
N TRP A 40 12.14 -17.47 1.45
CA TRP A 40 12.10 -16.02 1.70
C TRP A 40 12.82 -15.18 0.64
N GLN A 41 12.90 -15.65 -0.60
CA GLN A 41 13.38 -14.84 -1.72
C GLN A 41 12.21 -14.13 -2.39
N VAL A 42 12.36 -12.82 -2.65
CA VAL A 42 11.36 -12.06 -3.39
C VAL A 42 11.28 -12.59 -4.82
N ARG A 43 10.07 -12.98 -5.23
CA ARG A 43 9.79 -13.45 -6.59
C ARG A 43 9.00 -12.41 -7.37
N TYR A 44 8.08 -11.72 -6.69
CA TYR A 44 7.21 -10.73 -7.29
C TYR A 44 6.94 -9.57 -6.33
N PHE A 45 6.65 -8.40 -6.88
CA PHE A 45 6.08 -7.27 -6.16
C PHE A 45 4.57 -7.20 -6.39
N LEU A 46 3.80 -6.95 -5.34
CA LEU A 46 2.36 -6.78 -5.38
C LEU A 46 2.02 -5.30 -5.15
N ARG A 47 1.42 -4.67 -6.16
CA ARG A 47 0.89 -3.30 -6.08
C ARG A 47 -0.57 -3.30 -6.52
N GLY A 48 -1.46 -2.96 -5.59
CA GLY A 48 -2.90 -3.13 -5.77
C GLY A 48 -3.22 -4.60 -6.09
N ASN A 49 -3.77 -4.82 -7.29
CA ASN A 49 -4.17 -6.14 -7.78
C ASN A 49 -3.20 -6.73 -8.83
N THR A 50 -2.00 -6.17 -8.99
CA THR A 50 -1.06 -6.61 -10.03
C THR A 50 0.24 -7.10 -9.41
N LEU A 51 0.72 -8.25 -9.89
CA LEU A 51 2.01 -8.81 -9.53
C LEU A 51 3.01 -8.53 -10.64
N TYR A 52 4.14 -7.97 -10.27
CA TYR A 52 5.24 -7.63 -11.15
C TYR A 52 6.43 -8.53 -10.85
N ASN A 53 7.23 -8.88 -11.86
CA ASN A 53 8.56 -9.44 -11.59
C ASN A 53 9.50 -8.36 -11.00
N LEU A 54 10.75 -8.75 -10.73
CA LEU A 54 11.76 -7.85 -10.17
C LEU A 54 12.09 -6.67 -11.11
N ASP A 55 11.86 -6.82 -12.41
CA ASP A 55 12.03 -5.78 -13.43
C ASP A 55 10.76 -4.93 -13.64
N TRP A 56 9.79 -4.99 -12.73
CA TRP A 56 8.52 -4.25 -12.79
C TRP A 56 7.66 -4.53 -14.02
N GLN A 57 7.82 -5.70 -14.64
CA GLN A 57 6.96 -6.18 -15.71
C GLN A 57 5.79 -6.98 -15.13
N VAL A 58 4.58 -6.71 -15.63
CA VAL A 58 3.37 -7.42 -15.20
C VAL A 58 3.48 -8.91 -15.52
N GLN A 59 3.27 -9.74 -14.50
CA GLN A 59 3.27 -11.20 -14.63
C GLN A 59 1.92 -11.81 -14.30
N TYR A 60 1.25 -11.31 -13.26
CA TYR A 60 -0.02 -11.87 -12.79
C TYR A 60 -0.98 -10.79 -12.29
N TYR A 61 -2.24 -11.20 -12.10
CA TYR A 61 -3.32 -10.38 -11.57
C TYR A 61 -4.01 -11.09 -10.40
N LEU A 62 -4.27 -10.36 -9.32
CA LEU A 62 -5.02 -10.79 -8.16
C LEU A 62 -6.49 -10.41 -8.31
N ARG A 63 -7.40 -11.38 -8.22
CA ARG A 63 -8.85 -11.17 -8.24
C ARG A 63 -9.57 -12.25 -7.44
N ASN A 64 -10.48 -11.85 -6.56
CA ASN A 64 -11.35 -12.76 -5.78
C ASN A 64 -10.57 -13.96 -5.21
N ASP A 65 -9.53 -13.67 -4.43
CA ASP A 65 -8.68 -14.66 -3.76
C ASP A 65 -7.99 -15.65 -4.70
N SER A 66 -7.69 -15.22 -5.92
CA SER A 66 -7.01 -16.04 -6.93
C SER A 66 -6.00 -15.19 -7.71
N ILE A 67 -4.88 -15.83 -8.07
CA ILE A 67 -3.87 -15.26 -8.96
C ILE A 67 -4.05 -15.84 -10.34
N PHE A 68 -4.12 -14.96 -11.34
CA PHE A 68 -4.25 -15.31 -12.74
C PHE A 68 -3.03 -14.85 -13.52
N ASP A 69 -2.60 -15.62 -14.51
CA ASP A 69 -1.58 -15.15 -15.44
C ASP A 69 -2.12 -14.12 -16.43
N ARG A 70 -1.26 -13.64 -17.32
CA ARG A 70 -1.61 -12.65 -18.35
C ARG A 70 -2.68 -13.10 -19.33
N ARG A 71 -3.00 -14.39 -19.38
CA ARG A 71 -4.07 -14.97 -20.20
C ARG A 71 -5.33 -15.26 -19.39
N TRP A 72 -5.41 -14.75 -18.15
CA TRP A 72 -6.51 -15.00 -17.23
C TRP A 72 -6.69 -16.47 -16.85
N ILE A 73 -5.63 -17.27 -16.94
CA ILE A 73 -5.64 -18.65 -16.45
C ILE A 73 -5.27 -18.61 -14.97
N LYS A 74 -6.12 -19.18 -14.12
CA LYS A 74 -5.87 -19.27 -12.68
C LYS A 74 -4.61 -20.11 -12.44
N ARG A 75 -3.69 -19.57 -11.63
CA ARG A 75 -2.42 -20.22 -11.25
C ARG A 75 -2.35 -20.56 -9.77
N TYR A 76 -2.88 -19.68 -8.92
CA TYR A 76 -2.84 -19.88 -7.47
C TYR A 76 -4.16 -19.49 -6.80
N TYR A 77 -4.42 -20.10 -5.65
CA TYR A 77 -5.40 -19.66 -4.66
C TYR A 77 -4.70 -18.76 -3.65
N VAL A 78 -5.39 -17.75 -3.15
CA VAL A 78 -4.91 -16.88 -2.08
C VAL A 78 -5.72 -17.13 -0.82
N LYS A 79 -5.04 -17.33 0.30
CA LYS A 79 -5.68 -17.48 1.60
C LYS A 79 -4.70 -17.00 2.67
N ASP A 80 -5.15 -16.18 3.61
CA ASP A 80 -4.33 -15.76 4.77
C ASP A 80 -2.92 -15.22 4.40
N ASN A 81 -2.82 -14.45 3.31
CA ASN A 81 -1.56 -13.94 2.74
C ASN A 81 -0.59 -15.05 2.28
N GLU A 82 -1.12 -16.16 1.80
CA GLU A 82 -0.38 -17.29 1.27
C GLU A 82 -0.94 -17.69 -0.11
N LEU A 83 -0.06 -18.18 -0.98
CA LEU A 83 -0.42 -18.65 -2.32
C LEU A 83 -0.28 -20.16 -2.37
N TYR A 84 -1.37 -20.80 -2.76
CA TYR A 84 -1.46 -22.24 -2.91
C TYR A 84 -1.63 -22.62 -4.38
N ASP A 85 -1.03 -23.73 -4.80
CA ASP A 85 -1.32 -24.30 -6.11
C ASP A 85 -2.68 -25.02 -6.15
N TRP A 86 -2.93 -25.76 -7.22
CA TRP A 86 -4.19 -26.49 -7.43
C TRP A 86 -4.38 -27.69 -6.52
N ASP A 87 -3.29 -28.21 -5.94
CA ASP A 87 -3.27 -29.29 -4.94
C ASP A 87 -3.31 -28.75 -3.50
N TRP A 88 -3.59 -27.45 -3.33
CA TRP A 88 -3.53 -26.75 -2.04
C TRP A 88 -2.17 -26.88 -1.35
N GLN A 89 -1.09 -27.03 -2.12
CA GLN A 89 0.26 -26.96 -1.56
C GLN A 89 0.71 -25.52 -1.50
N LEU A 90 1.26 -25.12 -0.35
CA LEU A 90 1.81 -23.78 -0.16
C LEU A 90 3.01 -23.56 -1.09
N ARG A 91 2.99 -22.47 -1.85
CA ARG A 91 4.05 -22.11 -2.82
C ARG A 91 4.75 -20.80 -2.49
N TYR A 92 4.00 -19.82 -1.99
CA TYR A 92 4.53 -18.49 -1.71
C TYR A 92 3.83 -17.83 -0.51
N TYR A 93 4.50 -16.85 0.08
CA TYR A 93 3.95 -15.95 1.08
C TYR A 93 3.80 -14.55 0.51
N ILE A 94 2.73 -13.84 0.86
CA ILE A 94 2.59 -12.40 0.65
C ILE A 94 2.95 -11.71 1.96
N ARG A 95 3.88 -10.77 1.92
CA ARG A 95 4.24 -9.93 3.08
C ARG A 95 4.45 -8.49 2.63
N GLU A 96 4.45 -7.58 3.58
CA GLU A 96 4.96 -6.24 3.35
C GLU A 96 6.43 -6.30 2.92
N TYR A 97 6.82 -5.43 1.99
CA TYR A 97 8.17 -5.33 1.49
C TYR A 97 8.93 -4.26 2.29
N GLU A 98 9.84 -4.69 3.14
CA GLU A 98 10.58 -3.81 4.05
C GLU A 98 11.94 -3.39 3.46
N ALA A 99 11.95 -2.62 2.37
CA ALA A 99 13.20 -2.15 1.75
C ALA A 99 14.05 -1.24 2.67
N LEU A 100 13.42 -0.61 3.68
CA LEU A 100 13.98 0.49 4.45
C LEU A 100 14.41 0.12 5.89
N ARG A 101 14.24 -1.15 6.30
CA ARG A 101 14.71 -1.60 7.62
C ARG A 101 16.18 -1.99 7.63
N GLU A 102 16.73 -2.42 6.50
CA GLU A 102 18.17 -2.71 6.39
C GLU A 102 19.02 -1.43 6.43
N THR A 103 18.59 -0.34 5.77
CA THR A 103 19.33 0.93 5.79
C THR A 103 19.29 1.65 7.16
N LYS A 104 18.26 1.41 7.98
CA LYS A 104 18.19 1.94 9.36
C LYS A 104 18.93 1.08 10.38
N ASN A 105 19.09 -0.22 10.13
CA ASN A 105 19.81 -1.13 11.04
C ASN A 105 21.33 -1.13 10.81
N GLU A 106 21.81 -0.81 9.60
CA GLU A 106 23.25 -0.54 9.36
C GLU A 106 23.72 0.79 9.98
N ALA A 107 22.83 1.76 10.18
CA ALA A 107 23.16 3.04 10.84
C ALA A 107 23.31 2.93 12.37
N ILE A 108 23.03 1.76 12.98
CA ILE A 108 23.05 1.55 14.44
C ILE A 108 24.13 0.53 14.89
N HIS A 109 24.88 -0.06 13.96
CA HIS A 109 26.07 -0.84 14.28
C HIS A 109 27.33 -0.24 13.62
N PRO A 110 27.91 0.85 14.16
CA PRO A 110 29.35 1.01 14.04
C PRO A 110 30.00 -0.16 14.78
N GLU A 111 30.94 -0.80 14.08
CA GLU A 111 31.82 -1.88 14.54
C GLU A 111 32.03 -2.00 16.05
N LYS A 112 31.99 -3.24 16.53
CA LYS A 112 32.93 -3.70 17.55
C LYS A 112 33.47 -5.06 17.20
#